data_AF-A0A3D1K3D7-F1
#
_entry.id   AF-A0A3D1K3D7-F1
#
_cell.length_a   1.000
_cell.length_b   1.000
_cell.length_c   1.000
_cell.angle_alpha   90.00
_cell.angle_beta   90.00
_cell.angle_gamma   90.00
#
_symmetry.space_group_name_H-M   'P 1'
#
loop_
_entity.id
_entity.type
_entity.pdbx_description
1 polymer ?
#
loop_
_entity_poly.entity_id
_entity_poly.type
_entity_poly.pdbx_seq_one_letter_code
_entity_poly.pdbx_strand_id
1 'polypeptide(L)'
;MKKIISIILAVGIAGFCAVPVSAQAPKKSEVKNGKIEYPASGVMKYNEGTFEIWFKPLFDMSEKKPGTLPEIHCFLLFIGDSLGDEGLKVRCESFDKGGLLKISSMYLKSYMALVQEKLKWKPDEWHYFAMSWKYMDDQKNMHFVCYIDGKEYLKMDNPVKAELPSTDNYVIRLGNPKYNARVLFDAIRFSSGVRTPEEIAASFNGGPKVDGSTTLVDSFDKLQIIDKARAGTTTEERIPGTVIGYYEKLPGRYGNAIKLAPGN
;
A
#
# COMPACT_ATOMS: atom_id res chain seq x y z
N MET A 1 -17.42 46.97 -58.13
CA MET A 1 -17.59 45.51 -58.22
C MET A 1 -16.23 44.83 -58.26
N LYS A 2 -15.71 44.36 -57.11
CA LYS A 2 -14.51 43.50 -57.02
C LYS A 2 -14.76 42.44 -55.94
N LYS A 3 -14.42 41.19 -56.30
CA LYS A 3 -14.90 39.94 -55.72
C LYS A 3 -14.28 39.65 -54.34
N ILE A 4 -15.12 39.17 -53.42
CA ILE A 4 -14.73 38.57 -52.14
C ILE A 4 -14.29 37.13 -52.42
N ILE A 5 -13.05 36.79 -52.06
CA ILE A 5 -12.52 35.42 -52.14
C ILE A 5 -12.65 34.82 -50.74
N SER A 6 -13.61 33.89 -50.59
CA SER A 6 -13.76 33.06 -49.40
C SER A 6 -12.71 31.95 -49.41
N ILE A 7 -11.81 31.96 -48.42
CA ILE A 7 -10.88 30.87 -48.17
C ILE A 7 -11.56 29.90 -47.21
N ILE A 8 -11.95 28.72 -47.72
CA ILE A 8 -12.45 27.60 -46.92
C ILE A 8 -11.22 26.83 -46.43
N LEU A 9 -10.95 26.92 -45.12
CA LEU A 9 -9.90 26.15 -44.47
C LEU A 9 -10.46 24.77 -44.11
N ALA A 10 -10.06 23.75 -44.86
CA ALA A 10 -10.40 22.35 -44.57
C ALA A 10 -9.53 21.85 -43.41
N VAL A 11 -10.13 21.71 -42.23
CA VAL A 11 -9.49 21.07 -41.06
C VAL A 11 -9.59 19.55 -41.26
N GLY A 12 -8.49 18.95 -41.70
CA GLY A 12 -8.33 17.50 -41.75
C GLY A 12 -8.14 16.93 -40.36
N ILE A 13 -9.18 16.32 -39.80
CA ILE A 13 -9.11 15.56 -38.54
C ILE A 13 -8.45 14.21 -38.87
N ALA A 14 -7.14 14.11 -38.60
CA ALA A 14 -6.43 12.83 -38.63
C ALA A 14 -6.90 11.99 -37.42
N GLY A 15 -7.85 11.09 -37.66
CA GLY A 15 -8.29 10.09 -36.69
C GLY A 15 -7.17 9.09 -36.41
N PHE A 16 -6.38 9.33 -35.37
CA PHE A 16 -5.53 8.29 -34.79
C PHE A 16 -6.45 7.26 -34.12
N CYS A 17 -6.68 6.14 -34.79
CA CYS A 17 -7.20 4.94 -34.15
C CYS A 17 -6.17 4.46 -33.13
N ALA A 18 -6.32 4.88 -31.87
CA ALA A 18 -5.60 4.28 -30.76
C ALA A 18 -5.97 2.80 -30.72
N VAL A 19 -5.04 1.94 -31.14
CA VAL A 19 -5.19 0.50 -30.99
C VAL A 19 -5.30 0.24 -29.49
N PRO A 20 -6.37 -0.39 -28.98
CA PRO A 20 -6.44 -0.71 -27.57
C PRO A 20 -5.21 -1.54 -27.21
N VAL A 21 -4.44 -1.07 -26.22
CA VAL A 21 -3.38 -1.86 -25.60
C VAL A 21 -4.07 -3.09 -25.05
N SER A 22 -4.04 -4.17 -25.83
CA SER A 22 -4.61 -5.45 -25.43
C SER A 22 -3.83 -5.89 -24.21
N ALA A 23 -4.46 -5.79 -23.04
CA ALA A 23 -3.93 -6.32 -21.80
C ALA A 23 -3.61 -7.81 -22.05
N GLN A 24 -2.33 -8.13 -22.22
CA GLN A 24 -1.91 -9.51 -22.35
C GLN A 24 -2.10 -10.16 -20.99
N ALA A 25 -3.20 -10.90 -20.86
CA ALA A 25 -3.46 -11.71 -19.68
C ALA A 25 -2.30 -12.72 -19.54
N PRO A 26 -1.58 -12.75 -18.40
CA PRO A 26 -0.55 -13.74 -18.18
C PRO A 26 -1.15 -15.15 -18.28
N LYS A 27 -0.42 -16.07 -18.94
CA LYS A 27 -0.78 -17.50 -19.00
C LYS A 27 -0.96 -18.01 -17.56
N LYS A 28 -2.09 -18.69 -17.29
CA LYS A 28 -2.36 -19.43 -16.03
C LYS A 28 -1.25 -20.44 -15.76
N SER A 29 -0.15 -20.03 -15.14
CA SER A 29 0.66 -20.94 -14.33
C SER A 29 -0.15 -21.28 -13.07
N GLU A 30 0.29 -22.24 -12.25
CA GLU A 30 -0.15 -22.35 -10.85
C GLU A 30 0.26 -21.06 -10.11
N VAL A 31 -0.45 -19.95 -10.36
CA VAL A 31 0.02 -18.64 -9.95
C VAL A 31 -0.18 -18.53 -8.45
N LYS A 32 0.92 -18.70 -7.71
CA LYS A 32 0.97 -18.34 -6.31
C LYS A 32 0.59 -16.86 -6.17
N ASN A 33 -0.10 -16.53 -5.08
CA ASN A 33 -0.39 -15.15 -4.72
C ASN A 33 0.90 -14.32 -4.78
N GLY A 34 0.77 -13.10 -5.26
CA GLY A 34 1.88 -12.18 -5.42
C GLY A 34 2.24 -11.40 -4.16
N LYS A 35 3.34 -10.68 -4.28
CA LYS A 35 3.81 -9.69 -3.32
C LYS A 35 4.55 -8.57 -4.05
N ILE A 36 4.68 -7.42 -3.41
CA ILE A 36 5.57 -6.33 -3.84
C ILE A 36 6.60 -6.16 -2.74
N GLU A 37 7.89 -6.09 -3.10
CA GLU A 37 8.99 -5.90 -2.15
C GLU A 37 9.86 -4.71 -2.53
N TYR A 38 10.23 -3.90 -1.53
CA TYR A 38 11.23 -2.85 -1.60
C TYR A 38 12.31 -3.12 -0.56
N PRO A 39 13.58 -2.75 -0.79
CA PRO A 39 14.56 -2.74 0.29
C PRO A 39 14.13 -1.73 1.37
N ALA A 40 14.23 -2.10 2.65
CA ALA A 40 13.90 -1.19 3.75
C ALA A 40 15.02 -0.16 3.99
N SER A 41 16.27 -0.53 3.69
CA SER A 41 17.43 0.36 3.78
C SER A 41 17.23 1.60 2.92
N GLY A 42 17.45 2.79 3.50
CA GLY A 42 17.20 4.08 2.85
C GLY A 42 15.72 4.47 2.71
N VAL A 43 14.76 3.54 2.84
CA VAL A 43 13.33 3.86 2.81
C VAL A 43 12.80 4.23 4.20
N MET A 44 13.19 3.50 5.24
CA MET A 44 12.64 3.70 6.57
C MET A 44 13.66 3.51 7.69
N LYS A 45 13.31 4.04 8.86
CA LYS A 45 14.03 3.85 10.13
C LYS A 45 13.02 3.49 11.22
N TYR A 46 13.39 2.60 12.13
CA TYR A 46 12.48 2.25 13.23
C TYR A 46 12.31 3.39 14.25
N ASN A 47 13.26 4.32 14.33
CA ASN A 47 13.19 5.44 15.28
C ASN A 47 12.10 6.44 14.94
N GLU A 48 11.81 6.69 13.66
CA GLU A 48 10.67 7.52 13.26
C GLU A 48 10.34 7.34 11.79
N GLY A 49 9.09 7.61 11.44
CA GLY A 49 8.64 7.63 10.06
C GLY A 49 7.13 7.66 9.94
N THR A 50 6.68 7.70 8.70
CA THR A 50 5.27 7.59 8.34
C THR A 50 5.12 6.66 7.14
N PHE A 51 4.16 5.75 7.22
CA PHE A 51 3.69 4.91 6.12
C PHE A 51 2.27 5.33 5.74
N GLU A 52 2.00 5.45 4.45
CA GLU A 52 0.69 5.78 3.89
C GLU A 52 0.38 4.86 2.71
N ILE A 53 -0.88 4.48 2.55
CA ILE A 53 -1.34 3.65 1.44
C ILE A 53 -2.81 3.90 1.13
N TRP A 54 -3.12 3.91 -0.17
CA TRP A 54 -4.47 3.72 -0.65
C TRP A 54 -4.71 2.25 -0.94
N PHE A 55 -5.83 1.73 -0.48
CA PHE A 55 -6.19 0.36 -0.77
C PHE A 55 -7.69 0.21 -0.94
N LYS A 56 -8.08 -0.80 -1.71
CA LYS A 56 -9.48 -1.17 -1.91
C LYS A 56 -9.66 -2.64 -1.55
N PRO A 57 -10.27 -2.96 -0.41
CA PRO A 57 -10.49 -4.34 0.00
C PRO A 57 -11.51 -4.99 -0.94
N LEU A 58 -11.24 -6.21 -1.39
CA LEU A 58 -12.13 -7.03 -2.21
C LEU A 58 -12.79 -8.14 -1.38
N PHE A 59 -12.96 -7.87 -0.09
CA PHE A 59 -13.53 -8.73 0.95
C PHE A 59 -14.28 -7.86 1.95
N ASP A 60 -15.28 -8.44 2.60
CA ASP A 60 -16.03 -7.78 3.65
C ASP A 60 -15.38 -8.04 5.01
N MET A 61 -14.73 -7.02 5.57
CA MET A 61 -14.15 -7.09 6.91
C MET A 61 -15.20 -7.24 8.02
N SER A 62 -16.48 -6.95 7.75
CA SER A 62 -17.55 -7.10 8.73
C SER A 62 -18.13 -8.51 8.78
N GLU A 63 -17.76 -9.36 7.81
CA GLU A 63 -18.17 -10.76 7.76
C GLU A 63 -17.67 -11.50 8.99
N LYS A 64 -18.61 -11.94 9.84
CA LYS A 64 -18.31 -12.78 11.01
C LYS A 64 -18.19 -14.22 10.55
N LYS A 65 -17.16 -14.91 11.03
CA LYS A 65 -16.95 -16.34 10.77
C LYS A 65 -16.98 -17.13 12.08
N PRO A 66 -18.16 -17.48 12.60
CA PRO A 66 -18.28 -18.20 13.87
C PRO A 66 -17.56 -19.55 13.81
N GLY A 67 -16.77 -19.85 14.83
CA GLY A 67 -16.12 -21.16 14.98
C GLY A 67 -14.89 -21.39 14.08
N THR A 68 -14.42 -20.39 13.35
CA THR A 68 -13.19 -20.50 12.54
C THR A 68 -12.00 -19.83 13.21
N LEU A 69 -10.81 -20.33 12.91
CA LEU A 69 -9.56 -19.63 13.23
C LEU A 69 -9.51 -18.25 12.52
N PRO A 70 -8.73 -17.29 13.04
CA PRO A 70 -8.58 -15.99 12.40
C PRO A 70 -8.10 -16.15 10.96
N GLU A 71 -8.83 -15.55 10.02
CA GLU A 71 -8.43 -15.52 8.62
C GLU A 71 -7.68 -14.21 8.33
N ILE A 72 -6.48 -14.32 7.77
CA ILE A 72 -5.71 -13.15 7.32
C ILE A 72 -6.08 -12.85 5.87
N HIS A 73 -6.72 -11.70 5.63
CA HIS A 73 -7.18 -11.29 4.31
C HIS A 73 -6.18 -10.42 3.56
N CYS A 74 -5.32 -9.66 4.23
CA CYS A 74 -4.26 -8.93 3.55
C CYS A 74 -3.15 -8.51 4.50
N PHE A 75 -1.97 -8.31 3.92
CA PHE A 75 -0.88 -7.55 4.51
C PHE A 75 -0.84 -6.20 3.81
N LEU A 76 -1.26 -5.15 4.51
CA LEU A 76 -1.08 -3.78 4.05
C LEU A 76 0.39 -3.37 4.17
N LEU A 77 1.11 -3.95 5.14
CA LEU A 77 2.52 -3.72 5.34
C LEU A 77 3.16 -4.90 6.09
N PHE A 78 4.32 -5.32 5.65
CA PHE A 78 5.29 -6.10 6.42
C PHE A 78 6.66 -5.44 6.30
N ILE A 79 7.37 -5.30 7.42
CA ILE A 79 8.77 -4.85 7.45
C ILE A 79 9.55 -5.80 8.36
N GLY A 80 10.41 -6.60 7.75
CA GLY A 80 11.16 -7.64 8.43
C GLY A 80 12.18 -8.28 7.52
N ASP A 81 12.75 -9.39 7.98
CA ASP A 81 13.62 -10.20 7.13
C ASP A 81 12.87 -10.78 5.93
N SER A 82 13.60 -11.12 4.87
CA SER A 82 12.97 -11.63 3.65
C SER A 82 12.40 -13.04 3.82
N LEU A 83 12.96 -13.83 4.75
CA LEU A 83 12.68 -15.25 4.95
C LEU A 83 11.72 -15.54 6.11
N GLY A 84 11.58 -14.62 7.06
CA GLY A 84 10.86 -14.86 8.29
C GLY A 84 9.48 -14.22 8.30
N ASP A 85 8.81 -14.51 9.41
CA ASP A 85 7.55 -13.90 9.81
C ASP A 85 7.79 -12.92 10.98
N GLU A 86 9.02 -12.44 11.16
CA GLU A 86 9.42 -11.56 12.25
C GLU A 86 9.58 -10.12 11.74
N GLY A 87 8.89 -9.16 12.38
CA GLY A 87 8.92 -7.77 11.95
C GLY A 87 7.65 -6.99 12.25
N LEU A 88 7.60 -5.74 11.78
CA LEU A 88 6.42 -4.89 11.83
C LEU A 88 5.38 -5.38 10.83
N LYS A 89 4.15 -5.55 11.27
CA LYS A 89 3.04 -6.03 10.46
C LYS A 89 1.85 -5.10 10.60
N VAL A 90 1.22 -4.77 9.49
CA VAL A 90 -0.12 -4.20 9.40
C VAL A 90 -0.95 -5.13 8.54
N ARG A 91 -1.94 -5.79 9.15
CA ARG A 91 -2.74 -6.85 8.49
C ARG A 91 -4.21 -6.72 8.80
N CYS A 92 -5.06 -7.01 7.80
CA CYS A 92 -6.49 -7.14 8.00
C CYS A 92 -6.83 -8.60 8.30
N GLU A 93 -7.58 -8.83 9.36
CA GLU A 93 -7.97 -10.15 9.85
C GLU A 93 -9.48 -10.18 10.10
N SER A 94 -10.10 -11.33 9.90
CA SER A 94 -11.49 -11.59 10.32
C SER A 94 -11.56 -12.66 11.40
N PHE A 95 -12.42 -12.42 12.38
CA PHE A 95 -12.66 -13.28 13.54
C PHE A 95 -14.15 -13.60 13.68
N ASP A 96 -14.49 -14.46 14.65
CA ASP A 96 -15.85 -14.75 15.07
C ASP A 96 -16.66 -13.48 15.45
N LYS A 97 -15.99 -12.50 16.06
CA LYS A 97 -16.60 -11.24 16.52
C LYS A 97 -16.61 -10.13 15.47
N GLY A 98 -15.94 -10.33 14.33
CA GLY A 98 -15.79 -9.33 13.27
C GLY A 98 -14.32 -9.13 12.88
N GLY A 99 -14.09 -8.33 11.85
CA GLY A 99 -12.73 -8.03 11.40
C GLY A 99 -12.04 -6.92 12.17
N LEU A 100 -10.72 -6.86 12.01
CA LEU A 100 -9.87 -5.80 12.55
C LEU A 100 -8.65 -5.57 11.68
N LEU A 101 -8.10 -4.37 11.79
CA LEU A 101 -6.74 -4.05 11.36
C LEU A 101 -5.80 -4.27 12.56
N LYS A 102 -4.88 -5.23 12.44
CA LYS A 102 -3.87 -5.53 13.47
C LYS A 102 -2.53 -4.93 13.11
N ILE A 103 -1.94 -4.22 14.06
CA ILE A 103 -0.56 -3.73 13.98
C ILE A 103 0.26 -4.41 15.06
N SER A 104 1.32 -5.12 14.68
CA SER A 104 2.12 -5.90 15.62
C SER A 104 3.57 -5.95 15.22
N SER A 105 4.46 -6.10 16.20
CA SER A 105 5.85 -6.44 15.96
C SER A 105 6.44 -7.24 17.13
N MET A 106 7.49 -8.01 16.87
CA MET A 106 8.24 -8.75 17.88
C MET A 106 8.91 -7.84 18.92
N TYR A 107 9.23 -6.59 18.56
CA TYR A 107 9.88 -5.64 19.47
C TYR A 107 8.86 -4.79 20.28
N LEU A 108 7.57 -4.89 19.98
CA LEU A 108 6.51 -4.22 20.75
C LEU A 108 6.00 -5.13 21.87
N LYS A 109 5.65 -4.52 23.00
CA LYS A 109 5.06 -5.25 24.15
C LYS A 109 3.64 -5.73 23.85
N SER A 110 2.85 -4.89 23.16
CA SER A 110 1.47 -5.17 22.80
C SER A 110 1.23 -4.97 21.31
N TYR A 111 0.23 -5.64 20.73
CA TYR A 111 -0.27 -5.28 19.40
C TYR A 111 -1.34 -4.20 19.52
N MET A 112 -1.57 -3.44 18.46
CA MET A 112 -2.73 -2.56 18.29
C MET A 112 -3.78 -3.25 17.43
N ALA A 113 -5.05 -3.01 17.71
CA ALA A 113 -6.16 -3.49 16.90
C ALA A 113 -7.18 -2.37 16.69
N LEU A 114 -7.53 -2.09 15.44
CA LEU A 114 -8.62 -1.20 15.06
C LEU A 114 -9.78 -2.08 14.57
N VAL A 115 -10.88 -2.11 15.33
CA VAL A 115 -12.02 -2.98 15.01
C VAL A 115 -12.85 -2.45 13.84
N GLN A 116 -13.31 -3.36 12.99
CA GLN A 116 -14.05 -3.03 11.77
C GLN A 116 -15.33 -2.22 12.05
N GLU A 117 -16.03 -2.45 13.17
CA GLU A 117 -17.27 -1.71 13.46
C GLU A 117 -17.05 -0.19 13.55
N LYS A 118 -15.83 0.21 13.90
CA LYS A 118 -15.42 1.60 13.99
C LYS A 118 -14.72 2.09 12.73
N LEU A 119 -13.97 1.22 12.02
CA LEU A 119 -13.35 1.56 10.73
C LEU A 119 -14.39 1.81 9.63
N LYS A 120 -15.47 1.01 9.61
CA LYS A 120 -16.56 1.09 8.61
C LYS A 120 -16.09 0.98 7.16
N TRP A 121 -14.94 0.34 6.92
CA TRP A 121 -14.44 0.10 5.57
C TRP A 121 -15.33 -0.86 4.82
N LYS A 122 -15.78 -0.47 3.64
CA LYS A 122 -16.61 -1.33 2.79
C LYS A 122 -15.79 -2.03 1.71
N PRO A 123 -16.19 -3.24 1.30
CA PRO A 123 -15.62 -3.88 0.11
C PRO A 123 -15.81 -2.97 -1.12
N ASP A 124 -14.88 -3.06 -2.06
CA ASP A 124 -14.87 -2.36 -3.35
C ASP A 124 -14.85 -0.82 -3.28
N GLU A 125 -14.65 -0.24 -2.10
CA GLU A 125 -14.40 1.19 -1.91
C GLU A 125 -12.91 1.47 -1.64
N TRP A 126 -12.45 2.64 -2.10
CA TRP A 126 -11.09 3.11 -1.78
C TRP A 126 -11.04 3.67 -0.37
N HIS A 127 -10.15 3.13 0.43
CA HIS A 127 -9.84 3.60 1.79
C HIS A 127 -8.39 4.03 1.86
N TYR A 128 -8.11 4.88 2.83
CA TYR A 128 -6.78 5.39 3.08
C TYR A 128 -6.35 5.05 4.51
N PHE A 129 -5.15 4.49 4.61
CA PHE A 129 -4.51 4.20 5.88
C PHE A 129 -3.18 4.92 5.96
N ALA A 130 -2.94 5.57 7.10
CA ALA A 130 -1.62 6.07 7.46
C ALA A 130 -1.25 5.67 8.89
N MET A 131 0.04 5.47 9.11
CA MET A 131 0.63 5.22 10.42
C MET A 131 1.93 5.99 10.55
N SER A 132 2.01 6.85 11.54
CA SER A 132 3.25 7.50 11.98
C SER A 132 3.77 6.84 13.24
N TRP A 133 5.09 6.77 13.39
CA TRP A 133 5.73 6.29 14.61
C TRP A 133 6.92 7.15 15.01
N LYS A 134 7.21 7.20 16.31
CA LYS A 134 8.42 7.81 16.87
C LYS A 134 8.86 7.08 18.13
N TYR A 135 10.12 6.71 18.17
CA TYR A 135 10.77 6.13 19.34
C TYR A 135 11.16 7.25 20.31
N MET A 136 10.86 7.00 21.58
CA MET A 136 11.09 7.91 22.69
C MET A 136 12.10 7.25 23.63
N ASP A 137 13.39 7.60 23.47
CA ASP A 137 14.53 6.99 24.16
C ASP A 137 14.37 7.01 25.70
N ASP A 138 13.86 8.12 26.24
CA ASP A 138 13.65 8.38 27.66
C ASP A 138 12.67 7.39 28.30
N GLN A 139 11.72 6.87 27.53
CA GLN A 139 10.67 5.98 28.01
C GLN A 139 10.80 4.56 27.47
N LYS A 140 11.76 4.30 26.57
CA LYS A 140 11.83 3.06 25.77
C LYS A 140 10.47 2.71 25.15
N ASN A 141 9.78 3.71 24.64
CA ASN A 141 8.44 3.59 24.07
C ASN A 141 8.45 3.95 22.59
N MET A 142 7.52 3.34 21.84
CA MET A 142 7.18 3.77 20.49
C MET A 142 5.83 4.48 20.53
N HIS A 143 5.80 5.76 20.19
CA HIS A 143 4.58 6.53 20.02
C HIS A 143 4.02 6.28 18.62
N PHE A 144 2.81 5.76 18.53
CA PHE A 144 2.11 5.53 17.26
C PHE A 144 0.92 6.47 17.12
N VAL A 145 0.72 6.95 15.88
CA VAL A 145 -0.52 7.62 15.46
C VAL A 145 -1.04 6.94 14.21
N CYS A 146 -2.26 6.42 14.26
CA CYS A 146 -2.95 5.83 13.12
C CYS A 146 -4.02 6.77 12.60
N TYR A 147 -4.11 6.87 11.27
CA TYR A 147 -5.09 7.68 10.57
C TYR A 147 -5.90 6.82 9.62
N ILE A 148 -7.20 7.06 9.59
CA ILE A 148 -8.17 6.37 8.74
C ILE A 148 -8.90 7.44 7.94
N ASP A 149 -8.83 7.33 6.62
CA ASP A 149 -9.50 8.26 5.68
C ASP A 149 -9.19 9.73 5.99
N GLY A 150 -7.90 10.01 6.23
CA GLY A 150 -7.35 11.33 6.49
C GLY A 150 -7.57 11.87 7.91
N LYS A 151 -8.21 11.10 8.80
CA LYS A 151 -8.50 11.52 10.18
C LYS A 151 -7.72 10.70 11.18
N GLU A 152 -7.22 11.38 12.21
CA GLU A 152 -6.63 10.70 13.36
C GLU A 152 -7.65 9.78 14.01
N TYR A 153 -7.24 8.54 14.27
CA TYR A 153 -8.13 7.49 14.76
C TYR A 153 -7.64 6.88 16.06
N LEU A 154 -6.33 6.67 16.20
CA LEU A 154 -5.71 6.12 17.40
C LEU A 154 -4.37 6.79 17.66
N LYS A 155 -4.12 7.17 18.91
CA LYS A 155 -2.80 7.49 19.46
C LYS A 155 -2.48 6.50 20.57
N MET A 156 -1.26 5.97 20.58
CA MET A 156 -0.86 5.00 21.59
C MET A 156 0.65 4.98 21.80
N ASP A 157 1.06 4.96 23.07
CA ASP A 157 2.44 4.62 23.44
C ASP A 157 2.55 3.11 23.65
N ASN A 158 3.57 2.50 23.07
CA ASN A 158 3.81 1.07 23.16
C ASN A 158 5.22 0.79 23.65
N PRO A 159 5.40 0.19 24.83
CA PRO A 159 6.72 -0.18 25.32
C PRO A 159 7.45 -1.10 24.36
N VAL A 160 8.73 -0.79 24.16
CA VAL A 160 9.65 -1.59 23.36
C VAL A 160 10.32 -2.61 24.27
N LYS A 161 10.21 -3.89 23.94
CA LYS A 161 10.71 -5.00 24.77
C LYS A 161 12.04 -5.61 24.30
N ALA A 162 12.56 -5.14 23.17
CA ALA A 162 13.83 -5.55 22.57
C ALA A 162 14.43 -4.36 21.80
N GLU A 163 15.73 -4.37 21.53
CA GLU A 163 16.34 -3.32 20.71
C GLU A 163 15.68 -3.21 19.33
N LEU A 164 15.58 -1.99 18.81
CA LEU A 164 15.07 -1.77 17.47
C LEU A 164 16.09 -2.28 16.45
N PRO A 165 15.69 -3.12 15.48
CA PRO A 165 16.65 -3.71 14.54
C PRO A 165 17.14 -2.68 13.51
N SER A 166 18.30 -2.95 12.88
CA SER A 166 18.70 -2.23 11.66
C SER A 166 17.81 -2.64 10.48
N THR A 167 17.61 -1.74 9.53
CA THR A 167 16.83 -1.98 8.30
C THR A 167 17.68 -2.48 7.12
N ASP A 168 19.00 -2.64 7.29
CA ASP A 168 19.92 -2.96 6.19
C ASP A 168 19.59 -4.26 5.45
N ASN A 169 19.10 -5.27 6.18
CA ASN A 169 18.74 -6.58 5.63
C ASN A 169 17.23 -6.81 5.53
N TYR A 170 16.43 -5.77 5.79
CA TYR A 170 14.97 -5.89 5.85
C TYR A 170 14.34 -5.52 4.51
N VAL A 171 13.15 -6.05 4.29
CA VAL A 171 12.30 -5.72 3.14
C VAL A 171 11.01 -5.08 3.63
N ILE A 172 10.52 -4.11 2.87
CA ILE A 172 9.15 -3.63 2.95
C ILE A 172 8.34 -4.48 1.97
N ARG A 173 7.28 -5.11 2.44
CA ARG A 173 6.44 -6.00 1.64
C ARG A 173 4.97 -5.62 1.71
N LEU A 174 4.32 -5.61 0.55
CA LEU A 174 2.86 -5.56 0.39
C LEU A 174 2.35 -6.92 -0.08
N GLY A 175 1.23 -7.37 0.47
CA GLY A 175 0.71 -8.72 0.23
C GLY A 175 1.59 -9.82 0.86
N ASN A 176 1.19 -11.07 0.67
CA ASN A 176 1.96 -12.23 1.13
C ASN A 176 1.55 -13.46 0.32
N PRO A 177 2.49 -14.19 -0.32
CA PRO A 177 2.16 -15.35 -1.15
C PRO A 177 1.46 -16.50 -0.40
N LYS A 178 1.57 -16.55 0.94
CA LYS A 178 0.92 -17.56 1.78
C LYS A 178 -0.57 -17.28 2.02
N TYR A 179 -1.03 -16.05 1.78
CA TYR A 179 -2.38 -15.61 2.11
C TYR A 179 -3.06 -14.98 0.89
N ASN A 180 -4.39 -15.03 0.84
CA ASN A 180 -5.13 -14.41 -0.25
C ASN A 180 -5.13 -12.90 -0.07
N ALA A 181 -4.23 -12.17 -0.74
CA ALA A 181 -4.22 -10.71 -0.74
C ALA A 181 -5.36 -10.14 -1.59
N ARG A 182 -6.60 -10.27 -1.10
CA ARG A 182 -7.84 -9.80 -1.77
C ARG A 182 -7.98 -8.28 -1.68
N VAL A 183 -7.03 -7.54 -2.22
CA VAL A 183 -6.97 -6.09 -2.10
C VAL A 183 -6.29 -5.50 -3.32
N LEU A 184 -6.70 -4.30 -3.71
CA LEU A 184 -5.94 -3.47 -4.63
C LEU A 184 -5.11 -2.47 -3.83
N PHE A 185 -3.82 -2.38 -4.13
CA PHE A 185 -2.90 -1.40 -3.54
C PHE A 185 -2.66 -0.26 -4.53
N ASP A 186 -2.65 0.97 -4.06
CA ASP A 186 -2.33 2.16 -4.84
C ASP A 186 -1.58 3.17 -3.97
N ALA A 187 -0.79 4.03 -4.62
CA ALA A 187 -0.21 5.25 -4.07
C ALA A 187 0.40 5.06 -2.68
N ILE A 188 1.40 4.19 -2.58
CA ILE A 188 2.14 3.99 -1.33
C ILE A 188 3.08 5.16 -1.09
N ARG A 189 3.28 5.55 0.16
CA ARG A 189 4.30 6.51 0.56
C ARG A 189 4.98 6.11 1.86
N PHE A 190 6.30 6.27 1.89
CA PHE A 190 7.09 6.34 3.11
C PHE A 190 7.72 7.71 3.26
N SER A 191 7.75 8.20 4.49
CA SER A 191 8.47 9.41 4.90
C SER A 191 9.44 9.09 6.03
N SER A 192 10.57 9.77 6.07
CA SER A 192 11.64 9.60 7.07
C SER A 192 11.32 10.19 8.44
N GLY A 193 10.17 10.88 8.59
CA GLY A 193 9.75 11.52 9.83
C GLY A 193 8.24 11.44 10.02
N VAL A 194 7.78 11.87 11.20
CA VAL A 194 6.37 11.90 11.58
C VAL A 194 5.62 13.00 10.85
N ARG A 195 4.67 12.62 10.00
CA ARG A 195 3.72 13.54 9.36
C ARG A 195 2.71 14.11 10.35
N THR A 196 2.36 15.39 10.20
CA THR A 196 1.30 16.04 11.00
C THR A 196 -0.09 15.63 10.53
N PRO A 197 -1.14 15.81 11.36
CA PRO A 197 -2.52 15.57 10.94
C PRO A 197 -2.93 16.35 9.68
N GLU A 198 -2.45 17.58 9.51
CA GLU A 198 -2.73 18.43 8.35
C GLU A 198 -2.08 17.88 7.09
N GLU A 199 -0.85 17.40 7.18
CA GLU A 199 -0.16 16.74 6.05
C GLU A 199 -0.87 15.45 5.65
N ILE A 200 -1.32 14.66 6.62
CA ILE A 200 -2.07 13.43 6.38
C ILE A 200 -3.42 13.73 5.73
N ALA A 201 -4.15 14.75 6.21
CA ALA A 201 -5.40 15.18 5.60
C ALA A 201 -5.19 15.72 4.18
N ALA A 202 -4.10 16.43 3.92
CA ALA A 202 -3.73 16.89 2.58
C ALA A 202 -3.44 15.71 1.64
N SER A 203 -2.70 14.69 2.11
CA SER A 203 -2.41 13.46 1.37
C SER A 203 -3.68 12.67 1.05
N PHE A 204 -4.63 12.60 1.98
CA PHE A 204 -5.93 11.98 1.76
C PHE A 204 -6.74 12.68 0.64
N ASN A 205 -6.79 14.01 0.66
CA ASN A 205 -7.61 14.77 -0.30
C ASN A 205 -6.98 14.90 -1.69
N GLY A 206 -5.65 14.94 -1.78
CA GLY A 206 -4.93 15.26 -3.00
C GLY A 206 -3.96 14.19 -3.51
N GLY A 207 -3.85 13.06 -2.81
CA GLY A 207 -2.86 12.02 -3.07
C GLY A 207 -1.50 12.33 -2.42
N PRO A 208 -0.63 11.30 -2.28
CA PRO A 208 0.69 11.49 -1.71
C PRO A 208 1.55 12.38 -2.61
N LYS A 209 2.09 13.45 -2.03
CA LYS A 209 3.05 14.33 -2.70
C LYS A 209 4.48 13.99 -2.27
N VAL A 210 5.41 14.21 -3.19
CA VAL A 210 6.84 14.09 -2.93
C VAL A 210 7.35 15.40 -2.34
N ASP A 211 8.04 15.30 -1.20
CA ASP A 211 8.75 16.39 -0.54
C ASP A 211 10.08 15.91 0.05
N GLY A 212 10.80 16.80 0.76
CA GLY A 212 12.11 16.51 1.33
C GLY A 212 12.15 15.41 2.39
N SER A 213 11.01 15.05 3.00
CA SER A 213 10.93 13.95 3.97
C SER A 213 10.55 12.62 3.32
N THR A 214 10.06 12.66 2.09
CA THR A 214 9.55 11.49 1.41
C THR A 214 10.72 10.60 1.00
N THR A 215 10.68 9.32 1.32
CA THR A 215 11.73 8.33 0.99
C THR A 215 11.29 7.36 -0.11
N LEU A 216 10.00 7.03 -0.19
CA LEU A 216 9.41 6.19 -1.25
C LEU A 216 8.02 6.71 -1.61
N VAL A 217 7.68 6.79 -2.90
CA VAL A 217 6.29 6.99 -3.40
C VAL A 217 6.09 6.14 -4.64
N ASP A 218 5.15 5.20 -4.63
CA ASP A 218 4.85 4.36 -5.80
C ASP A 218 3.35 4.31 -6.09
N SER A 219 2.96 4.76 -7.29
CA SER A 219 1.60 4.70 -7.85
C SER A 219 1.47 3.63 -8.96
N PHE A 220 2.47 2.76 -9.09
CA PHE A 220 2.51 1.62 -10.01
C PHE A 220 2.28 1.95 -11.49
N ASP A 221 2.48 3.21 -11.87
CA ASP A 221 2.31 3.67 -13.25
C ASP A 221 3.39 3.09 -14.15
N LYS A 222 4.61 2.91 -13.61
CA LYS A 222 5.81 2.45 -14.32
C LYS A 222 6.13 1.00 -13.94
N LEU A 223 5.32 0.06 -14.40
CA LEU A 223 5.64 -1.37 -14.34
C LEU A 223 6.47 -1.79 -15.54
N GLN A 224 7.57 -2.49 -15.29
CA GLN A 224 8.43 -3.08 -16.32
C GLN A 224 8.56 -4.57 -16.08
N ILE A 225 8.23 -5.40 -17.08
CA ILE A 225 8.39 -6.85 -16.95
C ILE A 225 9.89 -7.16 -16.91
N ILE A 226 10.35 -7.79 -15.82
CA ILE A 226 11.75 -8.23 -15.67
C ILE A 226 11.89 -9.63 -16.27
N ASP A 227 10.99 -10.53 -15.89
CA ASP A 227 10.91 -11.90 -16.41
C ASP A 227 9.50 -12.48 -16.26
N LYS A 228 9.34 -13.79 -16.50
CA LYS A 228 8.04 -14.47 -16.44
C LYS A 228 7.35 -14.43 -15.08
N ALA A 229 8.09 -14.25 -13.99
CA ALA A 229 7.59 -14.30 -12.63
C ALA A 229 7.72 -12.96 -11.88
N ARG A 230 8.39 -11.97 -12.50
CA ARG A 230 8.74 -10.70 -11.85
C ARG A 230 8.50 -9.50 -12.74
N ALA A 231 8.02 -8.43 -12.13
CA ALA A 231 8.02 -7.09 -12.70
C ALA A 231 8.70 -6.10 -11.75
N GLY A 232 9.43 -5.15 -12.30
CA GLY A 232 9.93 -3.99 -11.57
C GLY A 232 8.84 -2.92 -11.52
N THR A 233 8.73 -2.24 -10.39
CA THR A 233 7.99 -0.99 -10.27
C THR A 233 8.97 0.10 -9.90
N THR A 234 8.81 1.28 -10.50
CA THR A 234 9.74 2.39 -10.31
C THR A 234 8.98 3.64 -9.94
N THR A 235 9.54 4.32 -8.95
CA THR A 235 9.17 5.67 -8.57
C THR A 235 10.00 6.63 -9.45
N GLU A 236 9.60 7.90 -9.59
CA GLU A 236 10.33 8.89 -10.40
C GLU A 236 11.74 9.18 -9.84
N GLU A 237 12.70 8.29 -10.09
CA GLU A 237 14.13 8.34 -9.69
C GLU A 237 14.49 7.81 -8.28
N ARG A 238 13.66 6.97 -7.65
CA ARG A 238 13.99 6.40 -6.32
C ARG A 238 14.10 4.88 -6.33
N ILE A 239 14.15 4.34 -5.11
CA ILE A 239 14.32 2.93 -4.78
C ILE A 239 13.28 2.07 -5.53
N PRO A 240 13.73 1.13 -6.40
CA PRO A 240 12.83 0.29 -7.18
C PRO A 240 12.18 -0.79 -6.30
N GLY A 241 10.93 -1.12 -6.62
CA GLY A 241 10.23 -2.27 -6.07
C GLY A 241 10.24 -3.46 -7.02
N THR A 242 10.09 -4.66 -6.47
CA THR A 242 9.93 -5.91 -7.24
C THR A 242 8.59 -6.54 -6.93
N VAL A 243 7.75 -6.68 -7.95
CA VAL A 243 6.52 -7.47 -7.93
C VAL A 243 6.88 -8.92 -8.26
N ILE A 244 6.47 -9.87 -7.43
CA ILE A 244 6.78 -11.30 -7.55
C ILE A 244 5.47 -12.09 -7.47
N GLY A 245 5.25 -13.04 -8.39
CA GLY A 245 4.05 -13.90 -8.41
C GLY A 245 2.89 -13.28 -9.19
N TYR A 246 1.63 -13.60 -8.80
CA TYR A 246 0.45 -13.02 -9.46
C TYR A 246 0.43 -11.51 -9.30
N TYR A 247 0.24 -10.78 -10.39
CA TYR A 247 -0.18 -9.40 -10.31
C TYR A 247 -1.11 -9.03 -11.47
N GLU A 248 -2.00 -8.08 -11.21
CA GLU A 248 -2.87 -7.47 -12.21
C GLU A 248 -2.85 -5.97 -12.01
N LYS A 249 -2.59 -5.22 -13.08
CA LYS A 249 -2.59 -3.76 -13.09
C LYS A 249 -4.00 -3.27 -13.44
N LEU A 250 -4.58 -2.45 -12.57
CA LEU A 250 -5.94 -1.93 -12.70
C LEU A 250 -5.93 -0.41 -12.51
N PRO A 251 -6.97 0.31 -12.96
CA PRO A 251 -7.11 1.73 -12.62
C PRO A 251 -7.17 1.95 -11.10
N GLY A 252 -6.30 2.83 -10.61
CA GLY A 252 -6.19 3.24 -9.22
C GLY A 252 -7.01 4.47 -8.88
N ARG A 253 -6.87 4.94 -7.64
CA ARG A 253 -7.35 6.24 -7.16
C ARG A 253 -6.45 7.38 -7.63
N TYR A 254 -5.12 7.22 -7.60
CA TYR A 254 -4.12 8.24 -7.94
C TYR A 254 -3.10 7.77 -8.99
N GLY A 255 -3.45 6.77 -9.78
CA GLY A 255 -2.57 6.18 -10.79
C GLY A 255 -3.08 4.80 -11.16
N ASN A 256 -2.19 3.81 -11.09
CA ASN A 256 -2.57 2.42 -11.24
C ASN A 256 -2.53 1.69 -9.91
N ALA A 257 -3.49 0.80 -9.73
CA ALA A 257 -3.51 -0.12 -8.62
C ALA A 257 -2.95 -1.49 -9.00
N ILE A 258 -2.41 -2.19 -8.02
CA ILE A 258 -1.95 -3.57 -8.17
C ILE A 258 -2.80 -4.50 -7.32
N LYS A 259 -3.35 -5.52 -7.98
CA LYS A 259 -3.95 -6.70 -7.33
C LYS A 259 -2.89 -7.78 -7.21
N LEU A 260 -2.75 -8.42 -6.06
CA LEU A 260 -1.72 -9.45 -5.80
C LEU A 260 -2.29 -10.85 -5.57
N ALA A 261 -3.57 -11.07 -5.82
CA ALA A 261 -4.17 -12.39 -5.79
C ALA A 261 -5.04 -12.58 -7.04
N PRO A 262 -5.08 -13.78 -7.63
CA PRO A 262 -6.07 -14.09 -8.64
C PRO A 262 -7.47 -13.83 -8.06
N GLY A 263 -8.41 -13.43 -8.92
CA GLY A 263 -9.80 -13.25 -8.47
C GLY A 263 -10.37 -14.54 -7.88
N ASN A 264 -11.30 -14.37 -6.94
CA ASN A 264 -12.33 -15.38 -6.71
C ASN A 264 -13.41 -15.20 -7.78
#